data_AF-A0A519VS25-F1
#
_entry.id   AF-A0A519VS25-F1
#
_cell.length_a   1.000
_cell.length_b   1.000
_cell.length_c   1.000
_cell.angle_alpha   90.00
_cell.angle_beta   90.00
_cell.angle_gamma   90.00
#
_symmetry.space_group_name_H-M   'P 1'
#
loop_
_entity.id
_entity.type
_entity.pdbx_description
1 polymer ?
#
loop_
_entity_poly.entity_id
_entity_poly.type
_entity_poly.pdbx_seq_one_letter_code
_entity_poly.pdbx_strand_id
1 'polypeptide(L)'
;GVHSDDVTHLDKVTRMPADLTSKFALDKVTTEVYSPYGGLLLLDIPDNIELDTIRLSVDGAVKSPYFKLGETSEAEWNASISQYPGPWAELATDNIVLTVPSYRIRALRNPEKLMQFWDKVMDADAELAVISKKRVHQERIIVDNDVAFGYMFTSWDRIVVPDDQSTEWMLNEEFISNNGSWGTFHELGHRHQFGFFDFPGTGEVTVNLYTMYVYDKVIGQGLFNHDNLKKKEDMIKRIKSYLADNPSYEKWSNDPFLALSMYVQIIDTFGWEAILNVHRVYRNMPTARYPKTDQDKRDVWFVNICKSTNRNLSAFFDTWKVPVSAKAKKQVEGLTIWFPEELK
;
A
#
# COMPACT_ATOMS: atom_id res chain seq x y z
N GLY A 1 -15.49 17.19 -3.25
CA GLY A 1 -14.45 16.73 -4.18
C GLY A 1 -13.34 16.05 -3.42
N VAL A 2 -12.34 15.52 -4.12
CA VAL A 2 -11.27 14.67 -3.53
C VAL A 2 -9.89 15.34 -3.44
N HIS A 3 -9.70 16.49 -4.08
CA HIS A 3 -8.42 17.19 -4.18
C HIS A 3 -8.23 18.14 -3.00
N SER A 4 -7.87 17.58 -1.83
CA SER A 4 -7.70 18.36 -0.58
C SER A 4 -6.26 18.75 -0.27
N ASP A 5 -5.33 18.47 -1.19
CA ASP A 5 -3.93 18.83 -1.01
C ASP A 5 -3.67 20.29 -1.43
N ASP A 6 -3.12 21.08 -0.50
CA ASP A 6 -2.46 22.35 -0.77
C ASP A 6 -1.07 22.07 -1.36
N VAL A 7 -0.89 22.54 -2.59
CA VAL A 7 0.30 22.35 -3.41
C VAL A 7 0.94 23.69 -3.79
N THR A 8 0.70 24.75 -2.99
CA THR A 8 1.28 26.08 -3.20
C THR A 8 2.80 26.12 -3.10
N HIS A 9 3.42 25.09 -2.51
CA HIS A 9 4.87 24.92 -2.45
C HIS A 9 5.48 24.35 -3.74
N LEU A 10 4.68 23.87 -4.69
CA LEU A 10 5.19 23.35 -5.96
C LEU A 10 5.58 24.49 -6.91
N ASP A 11 6.71 24.33 -7.62
CA ASP A 11 7.19 25.31 -8.59
C ASP A 11 6.27 25.47 -9.81
N LYS A 12 5.50 24.43 -10.13
CA LYS A 12 4.57 24.38 -11.26
C LYS A 12 3.33 23.61 -10.85
N VAL A 13 2.17 24.17 -11.18
CA VAL A 13 0.85 23.59 -10.91
C VAL A 13 -0.02 23.65 -12.16
N THR A 14 -0.90 22.67 -12.30
CA THR A 14 -1.84 22.51 -13.42
C THR A 14 -3.29 22.79 -13.02
N ARG A 15 -3.57 22.87 -11.71
CA ARG A 15 -4.83 23.34 -11.14
C ARG A 15 -4.62 24.48 -10.14
N MET A 16 -5.71 25.00 -9.59
CA MET A 16 -5.65 25.91 -8.45
C MET A 16 -4.87 25.21 -7.31
N PRO A 17 -3.80 25.84 -6.77
CA PRO A 17 -2.86 25.15 -5.90
C PRO A 17 -3.35 24.98 -4.46
N ALA A 18 -4.38 25.71 -4.03
CA ALA A 18 -4.95 25.54 -2.70
C ALA A 18 -5.80 24.26 -2.60
N ASP A 19 -6.16 23.88 -1.37
CA ASP A 19 -7.20 22.87 -1.10
C ASP A 19 -8.50 23.22 -1.84
N LEU A 20 -8.99 22.30 -2.68
CA LEU A 20 -10.20 22.49 -3.50
C LEU A 20 -11.44 21.82 -2.91
N THR A 21 -11.36 21.39 -1.66
CA THR A 21 -12.47 20.74 -0.96
C THR A 21 -13.21 21.71 -0.05
N SER A 22 -14.48 21.42 0.16
CA SER A 22 -15.32 22.13 1.12
C SER A 22 -16.19 21.09 1.80
N LYS A 23 -16.23 21.14 3.13
CA LYS A 23 -17.03 20.24 3.95
C LYS A 23 -18.24 21.01 4.49
N PHE A 24 -19.41 20.40 4.37
CA PHE A 24 -20.67 20.98 4.84
C PHE A 24 -21.33 19.99 5.80
N ALA A 25 -21.82 20.48 6.94
CA ALA A 25 -22.59 19.64 7.84
C ALA A 25 -23.95 19.30 7.22
N LEU A 26 -24.34 18.03 7.30
CA LEU A 26 -25.68 17.56 6.93
C LEU A 26 -26.55 17.44 8.19
N ASP A 27 -26.76 18.58 8.87
CA ASP A 27 -27.50 18.69 10.13
C ASP A 27 -28.90 19.31 9.96
N LYS A 28 -29.32 19.50 8.71
CA LYS A 28 -30.62 20.07 8.31
C LYS A 28 -31.31 19.17 7.30
N VAL A 29 -32.64 19.33 7.18
CA VAL A 29 -33.44 18.64 6.16
C VAL A 29 -32.98 19.03 4.74
N THR A 30 -32.54 20.27 4.56
CA THR A 30 -31.98 20.77 3.32
C THR A 30 -30.71 21.53 3.62
N THR A 31 -29.62 21.13 2.96
CA THR A 31 -28.33 21.82 3.00
C THR A 31 -28.00 22.29 1.59
N GLU A 32 -27.89 23.59 1.41
CA GLU A 32 -27.37 24.17 0.17
C GLU A 32 -25.85 24.13 0.21
N VAL A 33 -25.24 23.56 -0.84
CA VAL A 33 -23.80 23.47 -0.99
C VAL A 33 -23.39 24.09 -2.32
N TYR A 34 -22.19 24.64 -2.39
CA TYR A 34 -21.64 25.17 -3.64
C TYR A 34 -20.15 24.89 -3.72
N SER A 35 -19.63 24.80 -4.93
CA SER A 35 -18.19 24.76 -5.22
C SER A 35 -17.93 25.55 -6.50
N PRO A 36 -17.02 26.53 -6.50
CA PRO A 36 -16.65 27.25 -7.72
C PRO A 36 -15.95 26.33 -8.74
N TYR A 37 -15.44 25.18 -8.33
CA TYR A 37 -14.72 24.23 -9.16
C TYR A 37 -15.55 22.98 -9.52
N GLY A 38 -16.71 22.80 -8.88
CA GLY A 38 -17.43 21.53 -8.90
C GLY A 38 -16.68 20.41 -8.17
N GLY A 39 -17.01 19.16 -8.49
CA GLY A 39 -16.35 17.96 -7.96
C GLY A 39 -17.34 16.89 -7.50
N LEU A 40 -16.82 15.69 -7.22
CA LEU A 40 -17.64 14.61 -6.65
C LEU A 40 -18.22 15.03 -5.30
N LEU A 41 -19.50 14.73 -5.09
CA LEU A 41 -20.17 14.82 -3.80
C LEU A 41 -19.85 13.53 -3.03
N LEU A 42 -19.26 13.67 -1.85
CA LEU A 42 -18.87 12.56 -0.99
C LEU A 42 -19.53 12.74 0.37
N LEU A 43 -19.89 11.63 1.01
CA LEU A 43 -20.38 11.60 2.38
C LEU A 43 -19.24 11.18 3.30
N ASP A 44 -18.93 12.05 4.25
CA ASP A 44 -17.96 11.81 5.32
C ASP A 44 -18.75 11.31 6.54
N ILE A 45 -18.74 9.99 6.77
CA ILE A 45 -19.52 9.33 7.83
C ILE A 45 -18.54 8.81 8.89
N PRO A 46 -18.61 9.31 10.14
CA PRO A 46 -17.76 8.81 11.22
C PRO A 46 -18.03 7.34 11.56
N ASP A 47 -16.97 6.58 11.86
CA ASP A 47 -17.06 5.15 12.23
C ASP A 47 -17.87 4.86 13.51
N ASN A 48 -18.09 5.88 14.35
CA ASN A 48 -18.78 5.76 15.63
C ASN A 48 -20.28 6.08 15.55
N ILE A 49 -20.81 6.27 14.35
CA ILE A 49 -22.21 6.63 14.15
C ILE A 49 -23.07 5.36 13.98
N GLU A 50 -24.15 5.26 14.74
CA GLU A 50 -25.16 4.19 14.60
C GLU A 50 -26.25 4.61 13.59
N LEU A 51 -25.84 5.04 12.38
CA LEU A 51 -26.77 5.33 11.29
C LEU A 51 -26.97 4.08 10.45
N ASP A 52 -28.21 3.58 10.38
CA ASP A 52 -28.57 2.44 9.54
C ASP A 52 -28.74 2.85 8.07
N THR A 53 -29.47 3.93 7.80
CA THR A 53 -29.71 4.41 6.44
C THR A 53 -29.90 5.92 6.40
N ILE A 54 -29.26 6.57 5.43
CA ILE A 54 -29.49 7.98 5.08
C ILE A 54 -30.14 8.02 3.70
N ARG A 55 -31.27 8.73 3.56
CA ARG A 55 -31.89 9.00 2.25
C ARG A 55 -31.63 10.46 1.88
N LEU A 56 -30.95 10.66 0.75
CA LEU A 56 -30.62 11.99 0.24
C LEU A 56 -31.28 12.19 -1.13
N SER A 57 -31.73 13.41 -1.37
CA SER A 57 -32.12 13.88 -2.70
C SER A 57 -31.19 15.02 -3.07
N VAL A 58 -30.54 14.91 -4.23
CA VAL A 58 -29.60 15.93 -4.73
C VAL A 58 -30.24 16.63 -5.92
N ASP A 59 -30.40 17.94 -5.82
CA ASP A 59 -30.85 18.81 -6.92
C ASP A 59 -29.68 19.65 -7.47
N GLY A 60 -29.71 19.97 -8.76
CA GLY A 60 -28.68 20.80 -9.41
C GLY A 60 -27.33 20.11 -9.72
N ALA A 61 -27.18 18.80 -9.45
CA ALA A 61 -25.97 18.05 -9.78
C ALA A 61 -26.05 17.38 -11.16
N VAL A 62 -24.88 17.10 -11.75
CA VAL A 62 -24.74 16.27 -12.96
C VAL A 62 -24.22 14.89 -12.60
N LYS A 63 -24.61 13.87 -13.37
CA LYS A 63 -24.10 12.50 -13.16
C LYS A 63 -22.61 12.41 -13.51
N SER A 64 -21.86 11.73 -12.64
CA SER A 64 -20.48 11.30 -12.88
C SER A 64 -20.46 9.80 -13.19
N PRO A 65 -19.53 9.30 -14.03
CA PRO A 65 -19.37 7.86 -14.24
C PRO A 65 -18.97 7.18 -12.93
N TYR A 66 -19.81 6.25 -12.47
CA TYR A 66 -19.55 5.44 -11.28
C TYR A 66 -19.81 3.98 -11.58
N PHE A 67 -18.77 3.16 -11.43
CA PHE A 67 -18.90 1.70 -11.49
C PHE A 67 -18.62 1.14 -10.11
N LYS A 68 -19.56 0.35 -9.56
CA LYS A 68 -19.31 -0.45 -8.37
C LYS A 68 -19.48 -1.93 -8.68
N LEU A 69 -18.43 -2.72 -8.42
CA LEU A 69 -18.42 -4.16 -8.60
C LEU A 69 -19.57 -4.80 -7.81
N GLY A 70 -20.37 -5.64 -8.47
CA GLY A 70 -21.53 -6.31 -7.88
C GLY A 70 -22.82 -5.48 -7.84
N GLU A 71 -22.75 -4.18 -8.11
CA GLU A 71 -23.93 -3.29 -8.16
C GLU A 71 -24.21 -2.73 -9.56
N THR A 72 -23.15 -2.30 -10.26
CA THR A 72 -23.25 -1.76 -11.63
C THR A 72 -22.99 -2.86 -12.63
N SER A 73 -23.90 -3.07 -13.59
CA SER A 73 -23.67 -4.05 -14.65
C SER A 73 -22.71 -3.51 -15.73
N GLU A 74 -21.88 -4.40 -16.31
CA GLU A 74 -21.00 -4.03 -17.43
C GLU A 74 -21.78 -3.55 -18.66
N ALA A 75 -22.98 -4.09 -18.88
CA ALA A 75 -23.86 -3.66 -19.96
C ALA A 75 -24.32 -2.21 -19.80
N GLU A 76 -24.78 -1.81 -18.60
CA GLU A 76 -25.18 -0.43 -18.31
C GLU A 76 -23.99 0.53 -18.36
N TRP A 77 -22.83 0.07 -17.87
CA TRP A 77 -21.58 0.81 -17.96
C TRP A 77 -21.22 1.18 -19.40
N ASN A 78 -21.22 0.18 -20.27
CA ASN A 78 -20.88 0.34 -21.69
C ASN A 78 -21.94 1.11 -22.46
N ALA A 79 -23.22 0.94 -22.13
CA ALA A 79 -24.31 1.61 -22.82
C ALA A 79 -24.41 3.11 -22.46
N SER A 80 -24.13 3.49 -21.21
CA SER A 80 -24.38 4.88 -20.78
C SER A 80 -23.49 5.43 -19.66
N ILE A 81 -23.22 4.68 -18.59
CA ILE A 81 -22.61 5.25 -17.37
C ILE A 81 -21.20 5.77 -17.66
N SER A 82 -20.42 5.03 -18.45
CA SER A 82 -19.07 5.43 -18.88
C SER A 82 -19.04 6.76 -19.65
N GLN A 83 -20.19 7.25 -20.15
CA GLN A 83 -20.33 8.49 -20.92
C GLN A 83 -21.00 9.64 -20.14
N TYR A 84 -21.31 9.46 -18.85
CA TYR A 84 -21.89 10.53 -18.03
C TYR A 84 -20.98 11.78 -17.97
N PRO A 85 -21.55 13.00 -17.96
CA PRO A 85 -20.83 14.23 -18.27
C PRO A 85 -19.84 14.69 -17.19
N GLY A 86 -19.92 14.17 -15.96
CA GLY A 86 -19.01 14.52 -14.87
C GLY A 86 -17.53 14.37 -15.29
N PRO A 87 -16.65 15.32 -14.92
CA PRO A 87 -15.25 15.31 -15.35
C PRO A 87 -14.38 14.28 -14.61
N TRP A 88 -14.86 13.80 -13.46
CA TRP A 88 -14.25 12.75 -12.65
C TRP A 88 -15.16 11.53 -12.62
N ALA A 89 -14.56 10.35 -12.50
CA ALA A 89 -15.20 9.06 -12.41
C ALA A 89 -14.67 8.29 -11.19
N GLU A 90 -15.49 7.36 -10.69
CA GLU A 90 -15.09 6.41 -9.65
C GLU A 90 -15.31 4.96 -10.14
N LEU A 91 -14.30 4.11 -9.97
CA LEU A 91 -14.40 2.66 -10.14
C LEU A 91 -14.14 2.02 -8.77
N ALA A 92 -15.08 1.21 -8.28
CA ALA A 92 -15.10 0.79 -6.89
C ALA A 92 -15.39 -0.71 -6.70
N THR A 93 -14.80 -1.27 -5.65
CA THR A 93 -15.25 -2.50 -4.97
C THR A 93 -15.62 -2.14 -3.52
N ASP A 94 -15.97 -3.10 -2.67
CA ASP A 94 -16.13 -2.80 -1.24
C ASP A 94 -14.79 -2.48 -0.53
N ASN A 95 -13.65 -2.80 -1.15
CA ASN A 95 -12.32 -2.66 -0.54
C ASN A 95 -11.52 -1.47 -1.07
N ILE A 96 -11.76 -1.03 -2.30
CA ILE A 96 -10.98 0.03 -2.94
C ILE A 96 -11.82 0.86 -3.91
N VAL A 97 -11.48 2.14 -4.03
CA VAL A 97 -12.04 3.07 -5.02
C VAL A 97 -10.94 3.82 -5.76
N LEU A 98 -11.00 3.80 -7.08
CA LEU A 98 -10.13 4.57 -7.98
C LEU A 98 -10.90 5.81 -8.44
N THR A 99 -10.42 6.99 -8.05
CA THR A 99 -10.96 8.28 -8.50
C THR A 99 -10.09 8.82 -9.62
N VAL A 100 -10.61 8.82 -10.84
CA VAL A 100 -9.84 9.10 -12.06
C VAL A 100 -10.54 10.12 -12.95
N PRO A 101 -9.82 10.86 -13.82
CA PRO A 101 -10.46 11.70 -14.81
C PRO A 101 -11.35 10.87 -15.74
N SER A 102 -12.58 11.33 -15.98
CA SER A 102 -13.55 10.58 -16.79
C SER A 102 -13.06 10.30 -18.21
N TYR A 103 -12.19 11.15 -18.76
CA TYR A 103 -11.62 10.94 -20.10
C TYR A 103 -10.80 9.64 -20.18
N ARG A 104 -10.16 9.20 -19.08
CA ARG A 104 -9.39 7.95 -19.00
C ARG A 104 -10.26 6.70 -19.09
N ILE A 105 -11.51 6.77 -18.64
CA ILE A 105 -12.41 5.61 -18.58
C ILE A 105 -13.41 5.54 -19.74
N ARG A 106 -13.47 6.53 -20.64
CA ARG A 106 -14.46 6.54 -21.74
C ARG A 106 -14.35 5.33 -22.66
N ALA A 107 -13.14 4.76 -22.77
CA ALA A 107 -12.85 3.57 -23.55
C ALA A 107 -12.76 2.27 -22.72
N LEU A 108 -12.92 2.34 -21.39
CA LEU A 108 -12.89 1.16 -20.53
C LEU A 108 -14.17 0.33 -20.74
N ARG A 109 -14.03 -0.89 -21.24
CA ARG A 109 -15.17 -1.78 -21.56
C ARG A 109 -15.41 -2.90 -20.55
N ASN A 110 -14.37 -3.30 -19.82
CA ASN A 110 -14.42 -4.44 -18.90
C ASN A 110 -14.11 -4.02 -17.46
N PRO A 111 -14.88 -3.08 -16.86
CA PRO A 111 -14.60 -2.57 -15.52
C PRO A 111 -14.75 -3.67 -14.45
N GLU A 112 -15.57 -4.70 -14.67
CA GLU A 112 -15.72 -5.81 -13.73
C GLU A 112 -14.42 -6.57 -13.55
N LYS A 113 -13.78 -6.97 -14.67
CA LYS A 113 -12.50 -7.69 -14.65
C LYS A 113 -11.40 -6.87 -13.97
N LEU A 114 -11.35 -5.57 -14.29
CA LEU A 114 -10.40 -4.64 -13.68
C LEU A 114 -10.60 -4.55 -12.16
N MET A 115 -11.83 -4.34 -11.70
CA MET A 115 -12.06 -4.17 -10.26
C MET A 115 -11.92 -5.49 -9.49
N GLN A 116 -12.20 -6.64 -10.10
CA GLN A 116 -11.85 -7.95 -9.53
C GLN A 116 -10.34 -8.14 -9.37
N PHE A 117 -9.51 -7.61 -10.29
CA PHE A 117 -8.06 -7.60 -10.10
C PHE A 117 -7.66 -6.76 -8.88
N TRP A 118 -8.23 -5.57 -8.72
CA TRP A 118 -7.97 -4.72 -7.56
C TRP A 118 -8.39 -5.36 -6.23
N ASP A 119 -9.51 -6.10 -6.20
CA ASP A 119 -9.87 -6.89 -5.02
C ASP A 119 -8.83 -7.96 -4.69
N LYS A 120 -8.22 -8.62 -5.68
CA LYS A 120 -7.13 -9.59 -5.44
C LYS A 120 -5.89 -8.93 -4.85
N VAL A 121 -5.56 -7.70 -5.28
CA VAL A 121 -4.47 -6.91 -4.71
C VAL A 121 -4.77 -6.60 -3.23
N MET A 122 -5.96 -6.07 -2.94
CA MET A 122 -6.39 -5.74 -1.57
C MET A 122 -6.46 -6.97 -0.65
N ASP A 123 -6.84 -8.11 -1.20
CA ASP A 123 -6.85 -9.41 -0.50
C ASP A 123 -5.44 -9.89 -0.16
N ALA A 124 -4.49 -9.74 -1.08
CA ALA A 124 -3.09 -10.10 -0.86
C ALA A 124 -2.46 -9.22 0.23
N ASP A 125 -2.72 -7.92 0.20
CA ASP A 125 -2.28 -7.00 1.24
C ASP A 125 -2.92 -7.33 2.60
N ALA A 126 -4.23 -7.62 2.63
CA ALA A 126 -4.91 -8.05 3.85
C ALA A 126 -4.33 -9.34 4.43
N GLU A 127 -4.00 -10.30 3.55
CA GLU A 127 -3.42 -11.57 3.92
C GLU A 127 -2.03 -11.39 4.54
N LEU A 128 -1.14 -10.63 3.89
CA LEU A 128 0.19 -10.36 4.44
C LEU A 128 0.11 -9.58 5.75
N ALA A 129 -0.81 -8.60 5.84
CA ALA A 129 -1.05 -7.83 7.05
C ALA A 129 -1.72 -8.63 8.16
N VAL A 130 -2.26 -9.81 7.86
CA VAL A 130 -3.04 -10.68 8.76
C VAL A 130 -4.24 -9.92 9.34
N ILE A 131 -5.02 -9.28 8.46
CA ILE A 131 -6.26 -8.57 8.78
C ILE A 131 -7.44 -9.16 8.00
N SER A 132 -8.65 -8.73 8.36
CA SER A 132 -9.85 -9.07 7.60
C SER A 132 -9.74 -8.58 6.15
N LYS A 133 -10.09 -9.45 5.20
CA LYS A 133 -10.26 -9.08 3.79
C LYS A 133 -11.41 -8.10 3.60
N LYS A 134 -12.49 -8.27 4.38
CA LYS A 134 -13.58 -7.29 4.44
C LYS A 134 -13.08 -6.04 5.15
N ARG A 135 -13.04 -4.92 4.42
CA ARG A 135 -12.65 -3.61 4.97
C ARG A 135 -13.83 -2.91 5.65
N VAL A 136 -13.49 -2.04 6.59
CA VAL A 136 -14.46 -1.15 7.26
C VAL A 136 -14.83 0.00 6.31
N HIS A 137 -13.83 0.53 5.60
CA HIS A 137 -13.97 1.53 4.56
C HIS A 137 -13.06 1.17 3.37
N GLN A 138 -13.37 1.70 2.19
CA GLN A 138 -12.52 1.53 1.01
C GLN A 138 -11.18 2.24 1.21
N GLU A 139 -10.09 1.66 0.69
CA GLU A 139 -8.90 2.44 0.37
C GLU A 139 -9.18 3.28 -0.87
N ARG A 140 -8.65 4.51 -0.91
CA ARG A 140 -8.96 5.46 -1.97
C ARG A 140 -7.70 5.88 -2.70
N ILE A 141 -7.65 5.60 -4.00
CA ILE A 141 -6.61 6.12 -4.89
C ILE A 141 -7.21 7.27 -5.69
N ILE A 142 -6.58 8.44 -5.63
CA ILE A 142 -6.99 9.65 -6.35
C ILE A 142 -5.91 10.01 -7.35
N VAL A 143 -6.29 10.15 -8.60
CA VAL A 143 -5.43 10.70 -9.63
C VAL A 143 -5.42 12.23 -9.49
N ASP A 144 -4.26 12.84 -9.35
CA ASP A 144 -4.05 14.30 -9.36
C ASP A 144 -2.78 14.64 -10.15
N ASN A 145 -2.84 15.63 -11.02
CA ASN A 145 -1.66 16.07 -11.77
C ASN A 145 -0.62 16.76 -10.87
N ASP A 146 -1.09 17.41 -9.80
CA ASP A 146 -0.24 18.16 -8.87
C ASP A 146 -0.07 17.34 -7.58
N VAL A 147 0.83 16.34 -7.62
CA VAL A 147 1.12 15.47 -6.48
C VAL A 147 1.95 16.23 -5.44
N ALA A 148 1.48 16.28 -4.19
CA ALA A 148 2.07 17.11 -3.14
C ALA A 148 3.47 16.66 -2.67
N PHE A 149 3.72 15.35 -2.65
CA PHE A 149 4.95 14.76 -2.14
C PHE A 149 5.42 13.60 -3.02
N GLY A 150 6.73 13.52 -3.26
CA GLY A 150 7.32 12.44 -4.03
C GLY A 150 6.76 12.34 -5.45
N TYR A 151 6.73 11.12 -5.98
CA TYR A 151 6.08 10.81 -7.26
C TYR A 151 4.61 10.38 -7.07
N MET A 152 4.38 9.60 -6.01
CA MET A 152 3.07 9.21 -5.46
C MET A 152 3.22 9.32 -3.94
N PHE A 153 2.11 9.43 -3.21
CA PHE A 153 2.15 9.37 -1.75
C PHE A 153 0.85 8.82 -1.17
N THR A 154 0.95 8.36 0.07
CA THR A 154 -0.19 8.00 0.91
C THR A 154 -0.37 8.94 2.10
N SER A 155 -1.62 9.19 2.47
CA SER A 155 -2.04 9.83 3.71
C SER A 155 -2.91 8.86 4.52
N TRP A 156 -3.46 9.33 5.64
CA TRP A 156 -4.30 8.50 6.52
C TRP A 156 -5.64 8.08 5.87
N ASP A 157 -6.13 8.80 4.85
CA ASP A 157 -7.44 8.62 4.21
C ASP A 157 -7.39 8.31 2.70
N ARG A 158 -6.23 8.50 2.05
CA ARG A 158 -6.10 8.35 0.60
C ARG A 158 -4.67 8.03 0.15
N ILE A 159 -4.56 7.69 -1.12
CA ILE A 159 -3.35 7.63 -1.92
C ILE A 159 -3.53 8.59 -3.08
N VAL A 160 -2.49 9.35 -3.43
CA VAL A 160 -2.51 10.26 -4.57
C VAL A 160 -1.47 9.81 -5.59
N VAL A 161 -1.91 9.70 -6.84
CA VAL A 161 -1.10 9.24 -7.97
C VAL A 161 -1.15 10.25 -9.13
N PRO A 162 -0.10 10.35 -9.97
CA PRO A 162 -0.08 11.27 -11.09
C PRO A 162 -0.99 10.82 -12.25
N ASP A 163 -1.59 11.78 -12.96
CA ASP A 163 -2.36 11.54 -14.18
C ASP A 163 -1.45 11.34 -15.40
N ASP A 164 -0.58 10.34 -15.35
CA ASP A 164 0.40 10.04 -16.39
C ASP A 164 0.20 8.63 -16.96
N GLN A 165 1.29 7.97 -17.38
CA GLN A 165 1.27 6.60 -17.86
C GLN A 165 0.87 5.60 -16.76
N SER A 166 1.19 5.88 -15.49
CA SER A 166 0.81 5.03 -14.35
C SER A 166 -0.70 4.92 -14.21
N THR A 167 -1.44 6.01 -14.45
CA THR A 167 -2.91 5.99 -14.45
C THR A 167 -3.48 5.13 -15.58
N GLU A 168 -2.87 5.17 -16.78
CA GLU A 168 -3.28 4.30 -17.88
C GLU A 168 -3.08 2.82 -17.56
N TRP A 169 -1.92 2.48 -16.98
CA TRP A 169 -1.62 1.12 -16.51
C TRP A 169 -2.58 0.67 -15.41
N MET A 170 -2.88 1.53 -14.44
CA MET A 170 -3.83 1.27 -13.34
C MET A 170 -5.24 0.90 -13.84
N LEU A 171 -5.63 1.44 -15.00
CA LEU A 171 -6.95 1.26 -15.61
C LEU A 171 -6.98 0.16 -16.69
N ASN A 172 -5.85 -0.46 -16.98
CA ASN A 172 -5.74 -1.51 -17.97
C ASN A 172 -5.46 -2.85 -17.29
N GLU A 173 -6.51 -3.66 -17.12
CA GLU A 173 -6.42 -4.94 -16.42
C GLU A 173 -5.38 -5.88 -17.05
N GLU A 174 -5.35 -5.98 -18.39
CA GLU A 174 -4.41 -6.86 -19.08
C GLU A 174 -2.96 -6.39 -18.86
N PHE A 175 -2.72 -5.09 -18.86
CA PHE A 175 -1.39 -4.56 -18.58
C PHE A 175 -0.99 -4.84 -17.13
N ILE A 176 -1.81 -4.42 -16.16
CA ILE A 176 -1.43 -4.47 -14.74
C ILE A 176 -1.37 -5.90 -14.21
N SER A 177 -2.18 -6.82 -14.74
CA SER A 177 -2.11 -8.24 -14.36
C SER A 177 -0.84 -8.93 -14.85
N ASN A 178 -0.19 -8.41 -15.89
CA ASN A 178 1.02 -8.99 -16.46
C ASN A 178 2.30 -8.27 -16.03
N ASN A 179 2.23 -6.97 -15.75
CA ASN A 179 3.41 -6.11 -15.50
C ASN A 179 3.44 -5.54 -14.08
N GLY A 180 2.28 -5.44 -13.43
CA GLY A 180 2.11 -4.75 -12.15
C GLY A 180 2.29 -3.24 -12.23
N SER A 181 2.24 -2.61 -11.05
CA SER A 181 2.52 -1.19 -10.85
C SER A 181 3.20 -1.03 -9.50
N TRP A 182 4.54 -1.08 -9.48
CA TRP A 182 5.32 -1.05 -8.24
C TRP A 182 4.95 0.13 -7.35
N GLY A 183 4.90 1.35 -7.91
CA GLY A 183 4.53 2.56 -7.17
C GLY A 183 3.15 2.47 -6.54
N THR A 184 2.12 2.09 -7.32
CA THR A 184 0.76 2.01 -6.80
C THR A 184 0.61 0.96 -5.69
N PHE A 185 1.22 -0.22 -5.86
CA PHE A 185 1.19 -1.26 -4.82
C PHE A 185 2.04 -0.90 -3.60
N HIS A 186 3.12 -0.13 -3.79
CA HIS A 186 3.92 0.40 -2.71
C HIS A 186 3.11 1.37 -1.84
N GLU A 187 2.38 2.31 -2.45
CA GLU A 187 1.51 3.21 -1.68
C GLU A 187 0.39 2.45 -0.95
N LEU A 188 -0.20 1.43 -1.58
CA LEU A 188 -1.14 0.52 -0.90
C LEU A 188 -0.46 -0.22 0.26
N GLY A 189 0.78 -0.67 0.08
CA GLY A 189 1.55 -1.31 1.14
C GLY A 189 1.73 -0.43 2.38
N HIS A 190 1.93 0.88 2.20
CA HIS A 190 2.03 1.81 3.33
C HIS A 190 0.76 1.82 4.19
N ARG A 191 -0.42 1.63 3.58
CA ARG A 191 -1.72 1.50 4.28
C ARG A 191 -1.80 0.24 5.17
N HIS A 192 -0.92 -0.72 4.94
CA HIS A 192 -0.91 -2.03 5.63
C HIS A 192 0.25 -2.20 6.60
N GLN A 193 1.24 -1.30 6.56
CA GLN A 193 2.34 -1.28 7.50
C GLN A 193 1.87 -1.18 8.94
N PHE A 194 2.73 -1.65 9.85
CA PHE A 194 2.40 -1.66 11.27
C PHE A 194 3.43 -0.85 12.05
N GLY A 195 3.24 0.46 12.06
CA GLY A 195 4.20 1.42 12.64
C GLY A 195 4.57 1.21 14.11
N PHE A 196 3.76 0.44 14.86
CA PHE A 196 4.12 0.03 16.23
C PHE A 196 5.27 -0.99 16.28
N PHE A 197 5.53 -1.71 15.20
CA PHE A 197 6.59 -2.73 15.10
C PHE A 197 7.68 -2.35 14.08
N ASP A 198 7.38 -1.48 13.12
CA ASP A 198 8.38 -0.91 12.21
C ASP A 198 9.36 0.01 12.95
N PHE A 199 10.64 -0.10 12.62
CA PHE A 199 11.74 0.60 13.29
C PHE A 199 12.52 1.50 12.32
N PRO A 200 13.36 2.43 12.80
CA PRO A 200 14.05 3.38 11.93
C PRO A 200 14.78 2.70 10.77
N GLY A 201 14.59 3.23 9.57
CA GLY A 201 15.12 2.65 8.32
C GLY A 201 14.24 1.59 7.66
N THR A 202 13.08 1.21 8.22
CA THR A 202 12.21 0.19 7.61
C THR A 202 10.94 0.71 6.96
N GLY A 203 10.67 2.03 7.02
CA GLY A 203 9.49 2.65 6.40
C GLY A 203 9.39 2.32 4.92
N GLU A 204 10.44 2.60 4.16
CA GLU A 204 10.55 2.30 2.71
C GLU A 204 10.96 0.84 2.40
N VAL A 205 11.04 -0.01 3.42
CA VAL A 205 11.52 -1.40 3.29
C VAL A 205 10.38 -2.38 3.47
N THR A 206 9.70 -2.29 4.61
CA THR A 206 8.61 -3.22 4.97
C THR A 206 7.37 -2.99 4.10
N VAL A 207 7.15 -1.77 3.62
CA VAL A 207 6.16 -1.46 2.58
C VAL A 207 6.36 -2.33 1.33
N ASN A 208 7.61 -2.51 0.91
CA ASN A 208 7.94 -3.30 -0.28
C ASN A 208 7.67 -4.80 -0.09
N LEU A 209 7.48 -5.29 1.14
CA LEU A 209 7.02 -6.67 1.35
C LEU A 209 5.59 -6.86 0.84
N TYR A 210 4.71 -5.88 1.01
CA TYR A 210 3.35 -5.90 0.46
C TYR A 210 3.37 -5.88 -1.05
N THR A 211 4.12 -4.94 -1.65
CA THR A 211 4.34 -4.88 -3.10
C THR A 211 4.84 -6.22 -3.65
N MET A 212 5.90 -6.79 -3.05
CA MET A 212 6.45 -8.07 -3.48
C MET A 212 5.46 -9.22 -3.30
N TYR A 213 4.61 -9.19 -2.26
CA TYR A 213 3.59 -10.21 -2.04
C TYR A 213 2.51 -10.18 -3.12
N VAL A 214 2.07 -9.00 -3.55
CA VAL A 214 1.17 -8.83 -4.70
C VAL A 214 1.81 -9.38 -5.98
N TYR A 215 3.07 -9.02 -6.26
CA TYR A 215 3.79 -9.54 -7.42
C TYR A 215 3.94 -11.07 -7.40
N ASP A 216 4.18 -11.67 -6.23
CA ASP A 216 4.30 -13.12 -6.09
C ASP A 216 2.93 -13.83 -6.20
N LYS A 217 1.92 -13.39 -5.43
CA LYS A 217 0.66 -14.10 -5.26
C LYS A 217 -0.43 -13.75 -6.27
N VAL A 218 -0.44 -12.53 -6.77
CA VAL A 218 -1.48 -12.03 -7.68
C VAL A 218 -0.98 -12.04 -9.12
N ILE A 219 0.23 -11.54 -9.35
CA ILE A 219 0.80 -11.39 -10.70
C ILE A 219 1.56 -12.66 -11.12
N GLY A 220 2.15 -13.39 -10.17
CA GLY A 220 2.88 -14.63 -10.44
C GLY A 220 4.31 -14.41 -10.95
N GLN A 221 4.94 -13.29 -10.59
CA GLN A 221 6.33 -12.96 -10.98
C GLN A 221 7.39 -13.35 -9.93
N GLY A 222 6.99 -13.93 -8.79
CA GLY A 222 7.92 -14.33 -7.74
C GLY A 222 8.56 -13.15 -7.01
N LEU A 223 9.69 -13.39 -6.34
CA LEU A 223 10.39 -12.39 -5.49
C LEU A 223 11.32 -11.45 -6.27
N PHE A 224 11.79 -11.85 -7.44
CA PHE A 224 12.81 -11.12 -8.21
C PHE A 224 12.16 -10.37 -9.37
N ASN A 225 11.42 -9.31 -9.04
CA ASN A 225 10.39 -8.71 -9.89
C ASN A 225 10.53 -7.18 -10.05
N HIS A 226 11.60 -6.59 -9.53
CA HIS A 226 11.85 -5.14 -9.58
C HIS A 226 13.20 -4.85 -10.25
N ASP A 227 13.42 -3.69 -10.86
CA ASP A 227 14.69 -3.39 -11.53
C ASP A 227 15.89 -3.40 -10.56
N ASN A 228 15.70 -2.89 -9.34
CA ASN A 228 16.69 -3.01 -8.27
C ASN A 228 16.77 -4.42 -7.64
N LEU A 229 15.89 -5.35 -8.01
CA LEU A 229 15.84 -6.72 -7.47
C LEU A 229 15.42 -7.72 -8.56
N LYS A 230 16.05 -7.63 -9.74
CA LYS A 230 15.58 -8.37 -10.92
C LYS A 230 16.00 -9.82 -10.94
N LYS A 231 17.12 -10.11 -10.28
CA LYS A 231 17.74 -11.43 -10.23
C LYS A 231 18.39 -11.64 -8.87
N LYS A 232 18.43 -12.90 -8.43
CA LYS A 232 19.09 -13.30 -7.19
C LYS A 232 20.57 -12.94 -7.21
N GLU A 233 21.24 -13.08 -8.34
CA GLU A 233 22.68 -12.78 -8.46
C GLU A 233 22.98 -11.30 -8.26
N ASP A 234 22.11 -10.40 -8.71
CA ASP A 234 22.32 -8.96 -8.58
C ASP A 234 22.09 -8.48 -7.14
N MET A 235 21.11 -9.09 -6.45
CA MET A 235 20.92 -8.93 -5.01
C MET A 235 22.16 -9.39 -4.23
N ILE A 236 22.69 -10.58 -4.55
CA ILE A 236 23.91 -11.11 -3.91
C ILE A 236 25.11 -10.18 -4.15
N LYS A 237 25.29 -9.64 -5.37
CA LYS A 237 26.34 -8.67 -5.67
C LYS A 237 26.20 -7.41 -4.80
N ARG A 238 24.99 -6.86 -4.64
CA ARG A 238 24.72 -5.71 -3.76
C ARG A 238 25.13 -6.03 -2.33
N ILE A 239 24.73 -7.19 -1.80
CA ILE A 239 25.09 -7.60 -0.44
C ILE A 239 26.60 -7.69 -0.28
N LYS A 240 27.31 -8.34 -1.22
CA LYS A 240 28.77 -8.47 -1.16
C LYS A 240 29.47 -7.11 -1.22
N SER A 241 28.96 -6.17 -2.01
CA SER A 241 29.47 -4.79 -2.05
C SER A 241 29.31 -4.09 -0.70
N TYR A 242 28.14 -4.20 -0.06
CA TYR A 242 27.90 -3.66 1.27
C TYR A 242 28.85 -4.26 2.32
N LEU A 243 29.04 -5.58 2.29
CA LEU A 243 29.92 -6.27 3.24
C LEU A 243 31.41 -5.91 3.05
N ALA A 244 31.82 -5.58 1.83
CA ALA A 244 33.18 -5.15 1.52
C ALA A 244 33.46 -3.68 1.88
N ASP A 245 32.42 -2.86 2.07
CA ASP A 245 32.52 -1.42 2.33
C ASP A 245 32.04 -1.08 3.74
N ASN A 246 32.84 -1.44 4.76
CA ASN A 246 32.63 -1.05 6.17
C ASN A 246 31.14 -1.09 6.59
N PRO A 247 30.52 -2.29 6.64
CA PRO A 247 29.08 -2.41 6.84
C PRO A 247 28.67 -1.79 8.18
N SER A 248 27.56 -1.06 8.18
CA SER A 248 26.95 -0.45 9.37
C SER A 248 25.43 -0.48 9.29
N TYR A 249 24.77 -0.31 10.45
CA TYR A 249 23.31 -0.15 10.51
C TYR A 249 22.85 1.08 9.73
N GLU A 250 23.60 2.18 9.79
CA GLU A 250 23.29 3.43 9.10
C GLU A 250 23.28 3.26 7.57
N LYS A 251 24.29 2.59 7.02
CA LYS A 251 24.34 2.26 5.59
C LYS A 251 23.17 1.35 5.19
N TRP A 252 22.84 0.38 6.05
CA TRP A 252 21.70 -0.50 5.84
C TRP A 252 20.38 0.28 5.86
N SER A 253 20.17 1.18 6.82
CA SER A 253 18.92 1.93 6.99
C SER A 253 18.70 3.02 5.93
N ASN A 254 19.77 3.49 5.28
CA ASN A 254 19.70 4.57 4.29
C ASN A 254 19.48 4.07 2.85
N ASP A 255 19.54 2.76 2.60
CA ASP A 255 19.25 2.16 1.29
C ASP A 255 18.13 1.13 1.42
N PRO A 256 16.89 1.47 1.00
CA PRO A 256 15.74 0.59 1.15
C PRO A 256 15.88 -0.74 0.42
N PHE A 257 16.53 -0.78 -0.75
CA PHE A 257 16.70 -2.02 -1.52
C PHE A 257 17.83 -2.90 -0.97
N LEU A 258 18.85 -2.29 -0.37
CA LEU A 258 19.83 -3.02 0.43
C LEU A 258 19.15 -3.65 1.66
N ALA A 259 18.39 -2.88 2.42
CA ALA A 259 17.67 -3.39 3.58
C ALA A 259 16.66 -4.47 3.22
N LEU A 260 15.90 -4.28 2.13
CA LEU A 260 14.95 -5.26 1.61
C LEU A 260 15.63 -6.59 1.24
N SER A 261 16.88 -6.54 0.75
CA SER A 261 17.64 -7.76 0.40
C SER A 261 17.80 -8.70 1.61
N MET A 262 17.92 -8.17 2.83
CA MET A 262 17.92 -8.98 4.07
C MET A 262 16.61 -9.76 4.26
N TYR A 263 15.46 -9.11 4.04
CA TYR A 263 14.15 -9.76 4.13
C TYR A 263 13.96 -10.78 3.00
N VAL A 264 14.41 -10.45 1.79
CA VAL A 264 14.33 -11.35 0.63
C VAL A 264 15.14 -12.62 0.86
N GLN A 265 16.32 -12.57 1.47
CA GLN A 265 17.07 -13.79 1.82
C GLN A 265 16.29 -14.71 2.77
N ILE A 266 15.56 -14.14 3.74
CA ILE A 266 14.71 -14.90 4.66
C ILE A 266 13.54 -15.51 3.88
N ILE A 267 12.85 -14.74 3.05
CA ILE A 267 11.67 -15.21 2.30
C ILE A 267 12.06 -16.26 1.24
N ASP A 268 13.17 -16.06 0.52
CA ASP A 268 13.68 -17.01 -0.47
C ASP A 268 14.07 -18.36 0.16
N THR A 269 14.51 -18.35 1.42
CA THR A 269 14.91 -19.58 2.13
C THR A 269 13.76 -20.25 2.86
N PHE A 270 12.92 -19.49 3.55
CA PHE A 270 11.91 -20.00 4.50
C PHE A 270 10.46 -19.81 4.02
N GLY A 271 10.27 -19.10 2.91
CA GLY A 271 8.96 -18.75 2.37
C GLY A 271 8.27 -17.60 3.11
N TRP A 272 7.20 -17.09 2.49
CA TRP A 272 6.36 -16.02 3.07
C TRP A 272 5.71 -16.37 4.40
N GLU A 273 5.52 -17.67 4.67
CA GLU A 273 4.95 -18.14 5.94
C GLU A 273 5.79 -17.68 7.14
N ALA A 274 7.10 -17.47 6.96
CA ALA A 274 7.95 -16.90 7.98
C ALA A 274 7.51 -15.48 8.39
N ILE A 275 7.17 -14.64 7.41
CA ILE A 275 6.71 -13.26 7.61
C ILE A 275 5.28 -13.25 8.16
N LEU A 276 4.38 -14.05 7.58
CA LEU A 276 2.99 -14.18 8.02
C LEU A 276 2.89 -14.58 9.50
N ASN A 277 3.70 -15.53 9.95
CA ASN A 277 3.76 -15.93 11.36
C ASN A 277 4.19 -14.79 12.28
N VAL A 278 5.13 -13.93 11.84
CA VAL A 278 5.51 -12.76 12.62
C VAL A 278 4.37 -11.74 12.69
N HIS A 279 3.72 -11.44 11.56
CA HIS A 279 2.56 -10.55 11.55
C HIS A 279 1.40 -11.10 12.39
N ARG A 280 1.16 -12.42 12.41
CA ARG A 280 0.19 -13.06 13.32
C ARG A 280 0.54 -12.79 14.78
N VAL A 281 1.82 -12.84 15.17
CA VAL A 281 2.22 -12.48 16.54
C VAL A 281 1.91 -11.00 16.81
N TYR A 282 2.20 -10.10 15.87
CA TYR A 282 1.97 -8.67 16.07
C TYR A 282 0.48 -8.35 16.23
N ARG A 283 -0.38 -8.91 15.36
CA ARG A 283 -1.84 -8.69 15.40
C ARG A 283 -2.50 -9.29 16.65
N ASN A 284 -1.93 -10.36 17.20
CA ASN A 284 -2.42 -10.98 18.44
C ASN A 284 -1.77 -10.40 19.72
N MET A 285 -0.82 -9.48 19.59
CA MET A 285 -0.15 -8.87 20.74
C MET A 285 -1.08 -7.83 21.38
N PRO A 286 -1.37 -7.90 22.69
CA PRO A 286 -2.09 -6.83 23.37
C PRO A 286 -1.32 -5.51 23.29
N THR A 287 -2.01 -4.40 23.03
CA THR A 287 -1.41 -3.06 22.87
C THR A 287 -0.52 -2.64 24.05
N ALA A 288 -0.86 -3.07 25.27
CA ALA A 288 -0.05 -2.87 26.47
C ALA A 288 1.37 -3.47 26.37
N ARG A 289 1.56 -4.49 25.52
CA ARG A 289 2.83 -5.20 25.28
C ARG A 289 3.57 -4.73 24.02
N TYR A 290 3.03 -3.79 23.26
CA TYR A 290 3.73 -3.25 22.10
C TYR A 290 5.10 -2.69 22.50
N PRO A 291 6.13 -2.90 21.67
CA PRO A 291 7.48 -2.41 21.94
C PRO A 291 7.47 -0.89 22.13
N LYS A 292 8.28 -0.39 23.07
CA LYS A 292 8.28 1.03 23.46
C LYS A 292 9.47 1.80 22.92
N THR A 293 10.55 1.10 22.60
CA THR A 293 11.77 1.67 22.04
C THR A 293 12.11 1.02 20.70
N ASP A 294 12.93 1.68 19.89
CA ASP A 294 13.39 1.10 18.62
C ASP A 294 14.22 -0.18 18.83
N GLN A 295 14.93 -0.28 19.96
CA GLN A 295 15.61 -1.52 20.32
C GLN A 295 14.61 -2.65 20.62
N ASP A 296 13.51 -2.35 21.34
CA ASP A 296 12.47 -3.35 21.59
C ASP A 296 11.83 -3.82 20.28
N LYS A 297 11.59 -2.90 19.33
CA LYS A 297 11.04 -3.24 18.00
C LYS A 297 11.94 -4.20 17.24
N ARG A 298 13.25 -3.91 17.17
CA ARG A 298 14.24 -4.80 16.54
C ARG A 298 14.34 -6.16 17.25
N ASP A 299 14.33 -6.16 18.58
CA ASP A 299 14.38 -7.38 19.38
C ASP A 299 13.14 -8.25 19.18
N VAL A 300 11.95 -7.63 19.16
CA VAL A 300 10.66 -8.31 18.90
C VAL A 300 10.65 -8.89 17.49
N TRP A 301 11.09 -8.15 16.48
CA TRP A 301 11.24 -8.68 15.11
C TRP A 301 12.19 -9.88 15.11
N PHE A 302 13.41 -9.71 15.61
CA PHE A 302 14.43 -10.75 15.64
C PHE A 302 13.94 -12.04 16.31
N VAL A 303 13.38 -11.95 17.52
CA VAL A 303 12.92 -13.13 18.26
C VAL A 303 11.81 -13.84 17.52
N ASN A 304 10.85 -13.11 16.96
CA ASN A 304 9.72 -13.72 16.27
C ASN A 304 10.12 -14.32 14.93
N ILE A 305 11.02 -13.68 14.17
CA ILE A 305 11.49 -14.28 12.91
C ILE A 305 12.35 -15.53 13.14
N CYS A 306 13.15 -15.56 14.22
CA CYS A 306 13.89 -16.77 14.63
C CYS A 306 12.95 -17.93 15.00
N LYS A 307 11.91 -17.65 15.80
CA LYS A 307 10.90 -18.65 16.18
C LYS A 307 10.13 -19.15 14.97
N SER A 308 9.73 -18.22 14.10
CA SER A 308 8.96 -18.50 12.87
C SER A 308 9.72 -19.39 11.90
N THR A 309 11.02 -19.15 11.72
CA THR A 309 11.90 -19.96 10.86
C THR A 309 12.44 -21.22 11.55
N ASN A 310 12.22 -21.36 12.87
CA ASN A 310 12.85 -22.37 13.72
C ASN A 310 14.39 -22.41 13.59
N ARG A 311 15.00 -21.21 13.46
CA ARG A 311 16.45 -21.03 13.31
C ARG A 311 16.94 -19.88 14.19
N ASN A 312 18.20 -19.98 14.61
CA ASN A 312 18.91 -18.88 15.26
C ASN A 312 19.57 -18.02 14.18
N LEU A 313 19.03 -16.82 13.93
CA LEU A 313 19.56 -15.85 12.97
C LEU A 313 20.57 -14.86 13.57
N SER A 314 21.12 -15.11 14.77
CA SER A 314 22.03 -14.16 15.44
C SER A 314 23.22 -13.76 14.54
N ALA A 315 23.89 -14.74 13.95
CA ALA A 315 25.02 -14.50 13.04
C ALA A 315 24.60 -13.73 11.79
N PHE A 316 23.42 -14.02 11.25
CA PHE A 316 22.86 -13.32 10.10
C PHE A 316 22.61 -11.83 10.39
N PHE A 317 21.97 -11.50 11.53
CA PHE A 317 21.76 -10.11 11.94
C PHE A 317 23.08 -9.38 12.24
N ASP A 318 24.08 -10.07 12.80
CA ASP A 318 25.42 -9.50 13.06
C ASP A 318 26.18 -9.16 11.77
N THR A 319 26.00 -9.96 10.71
CA THR A 319 26.54 -9.69 9.37
C THR A 319 25.86 -8.47 8.74
N TRP A 320 24.54 -8.36 8.86
CA TRP A 320 23.75 -7.23 8.38
C TRP A 320 23.85 -5.97 9.23
N LYS A 321 24.56 -6.04 10.37
CA LYS A 321 24.73 -4.93 11.32
C LYS A 321 23.43 -4.37 11.87
N VAL A 322 22.34 -5.14 11.85
CA VAL A 322 21.06 -4.74 12.47
C VAL A 322 21.15 -5.04 13.97
N PRO A 323 21.12 -4.03 14.86
CA PRO A 323 21.46 -4.23 16.26
C PRO A 323 20.33 -4.91 17.05
N VAL A 324 20.67 -6.05 17.64
CA VAL A 324 19.79 -6.89 18.47
C VAL A 324 20.43 -7.07 19.85
N SER A 325 19.65 -6.97 20.92
CA SER A 325 20.17 -7.06 22.28
C SER A 325 20.64 -8.49 22.63
N ALA A 326 21.57 -8.58 23.58
CA ALA A 326 21.99 -9.87 24.14
C ALA A 326 20.81 -10.63 24.79
N LYS A 327 19.84 -9.91 25.37
CA LYS A 327 18.62 -10.49 25.94
C LYS A 327 17.77 -11.16 24.86
N ALA A 328 17.65 -10.55 23.69
CA ALA A 328 16.92 -11.13 22.56
C ALA A 328 17.66 -12.35 21.97
N LYS A 329 18.98 -12.25 21.76
CA LYS A 329 19.81 -13.40 21.31
C LYS A 329 19.71 -14.61 22.24
N LYS A 330 19.71 -14.38 23.57
CA LYS A 330 19.54 -15.44 24.56
C LYS A 330 18.22 -16.20 24.43
N GLN A 331 17.13 -15.55 23.99
CA GLN A 331 15.83 -16.22 23.83
C GLN A 331 15.81 -17.25 22.69
N VAL A 332 16.79 -17.21 21.79
CA VAL A 332 16.85 -18.09 20.60
C VAL A 332 18.08 -18.99 20.60
N GLU A 333 18.86 -19.01 21.70
CA GLU A 333 20.13 -19.74 21.79
C GLU A 333 19.98 -21.27 21.61
N GLY A 334 18.80 -21.81 21.95
CA GLY A 334 18.48 -23.22 21.76
C GLY A 334 18.11 -23.62 20.32
N LEU A 335 17.94 -22.67 19.40
CA LEU A 335 17.63 -22.96 18.00
C LEU A 335 18.90 -23.24 17.20
N THR A 336 18.80 -24.09 16.18
CA THR A 336 19.91 -24.37 15.26
C THR A 336 20.29 -23.10 14.50
N ILE A 337 21.58 -22.76 14.48
CA ILE A 337 22.11 -21.61 13.73
C ILE A 337 21.84 -21.80 12.24
N TRP A 338 21.33 -20.76 11.61
CA TRP A 338 21.26 -20.65 10.16
C TRP A 338 22.09 -19.47 9.68
N PHE A 339 22.76 -19.68 8.55
CA PHE A 339 23.50 -18.64 7.85
C PHE A 339 23.40 -18.91 6.34
N PRO A 340 23.11 -17.90 5.51
CA PRO A 340 22.97 -18.07 4.07
C PRO A 340 24.27 -18.55 3.43
N GLU A 341 24.21 -19.59 2.59
CA GLU A 341 25.38 -20.18 1.94
C GLU A 341 26.10 -19.18 1.03
N GLU A 342 25.36 -18.28 0.39
CA GLU A 342 25.92 -17.27 -0.51
C GLU A 342 26.77 -16.19 0.19
N LEU A 343 26.70 -16.11 1.52
CA LEU A 343 27.50 -15.20 2.36
C LEU A 343 28.59 -15.92 3.16
N LYS A 344 28.70 -17.25 3.06
CA LYS A 344 29.87 -17.99 3.54
C LYS A 344 31.05 -17.75 2.60
#